data_AF-A0A7S3CRP7-F1
#
_entry.id   AF-A0A7S3CRP7-F1
#
_cell.length_a   1.000
_cell.length_b   1.000
_cell.length_c   1.000
_cell.angle_alpha   90.00
_cell.angle_beta   90.00
_cell.angle_gamma   90.00
#
_symmetry.space_group_name_H-M   'P 1'
#
loop_
_entity.id
_entity.type
_entity.pdbx_description
1 polymer ?
#
loop_
_entity_poly.entity_id
_entity_poly.type
_entity_poly.pdbx_seq_one_letter_code
_entity_poly.pdbx_strand_id
1 'polypeptide(L)'
;IKMSQPVDESSTFEQEFKAFMEFHGPQLVAMGFPDDLNRKLFVKLKAKSYDAGENLQMVVDEGDERMYLRTLIDAKANKDVFLVDHAWTFKQRTAYKTLKENDKLVERLENMLKFQKKLDLEGENPYSKKKPTLAEYLKQCEESTEPVKIYDLDEYEIDDLKKISFRDEVEEVSLWSNKIHNPNDVTQVLMKLPNLKACWLNDNPVQTNCSNFNVIGDHFDKLEIFNSNLTCKAGEWAMLFYARDQGVTSVEEIESLDLSGKNLLMVDDLSFFKKMTKLKTLNISDNVDMYKPKEMLMKEAQERAQ
;
A
#
# COMPACT_ATOMS: atom_id res chain seq x y z
N ILE A 1 49.89 9.48 48.12
CA ILE A 1 48.43 9.52 47.87
C ILE A 1 48.16 10.78 47.06
N LYS A 2 48.02 10.66 45.73
CA LYS A 2 47.64 11.80 44.87
C LYS A 2 46.14 12.02 45.05
N MET A 3 45.75 13.14 45.64
CA MET A 3 44.36 13.58 45.69
C MET A 3 43.93 13.97 44.27
N SER A 4 43.00 13.21 43.71
CA SER A 4 42.25 13.59 42.51
C SER A 4 41.38 14.80 42.86
N GLN A 5 41.62 15.92 42.18
CA GLN A 5 40.73 17.07 42.24
C GLN A 5 39.36 16.70 41.66
N PRO A 6 38.24 17.21 42.21
CA PRO A 6 36.93 17.03 41.62
C PRO A 6 36.91 17.77 40.28
N VAL A 7 36.60 17.06 39.19
CA VAL A 7 36.28 17.69 37.91
C VAL A 7 34.98 18.46 38.13
N ASP A 8 35.04 19.78 38.02
CA ASP A 8 33.90 20.67 38.20
C ASP A 8 32.89 20.43 37.07
N GLU A 9 31.87 19.60 37.34
CA GLU A 9 30.80 19.25 36.40
C GLU A 9 30.09 20.48 35.81
N SER A 10 30.13 21.62 36.50
CA SER A 10 29.56 22.89 36.02
C SER A 10 30.34 23.45 34.82
N SER A 11 31.66 23.24 34.79
CA SER A 11 32.52 23.70 33.71
C SER A 11 32.31 22.91 32.42
N THR A 12 32.00 21.62 32.52
CA THR A 12 31.76 20.74 31.36
C THR A 12 30.39 21.01 30.74
N PHE A 13 29.36 21.25 31.56
CA PHE A 13 28.03 21.58 31.05
C PHE A 13 28.03 22.86 30.21
N GLU A 14 28.69 23.92 30.69
CA GLU A 14 28.77 25.19 29.96
C GLU A 14 29.55 25.07 28.64
N GLN A 15 30.62 24.27 28.63
CA GLN A 15 31.38 24.01 27.40
C GLN A 15 30.54 23.28 26.35
N GLU A 16 29.79 22.26 26.76
CA GLU A 16 28.90 21.52 25.86
C GLU A 16 27.73 22.38 25.38
N PHE A 17 27.12 23.19 26.26
CA PHE A 17 26.07 24.12 25.86
C PHE A 17 26.59 25.15 24.85
N LYS A 18 27.81 25.66 25.05
CA LYS A 18 28.44 26.57 24.09
C LYS A 18 28.65 25.91 22.73
N ALA A 19 29.19 24.68 22.71
CA ALA A 19 29.37 23.92 21.47
C ALA A 19 28.03 23.63 20.77
N PHE A 20 26.98 23.32 21.54
CA PHE A 20 25.61 23.17 21.04
C PHE A 20 25.12 24.45 20.36
N MET A 21 25.30 25.61 20.99
CA MET A 21 24.89 26.89 20.42
C MET A 21 25.73 27.30 19.20
N GLU A 22 27.03 26.99 19.18
CA GLU A 22 27.88 27.23 18.01
C GLU A 22 27.41 26.42 16.78
N PHE A 23 26.95 25.19 16.99
CA PHE A 23 26.50 24.32 15.90
C PHE A 23 25.03 24.55 15.49
N HIS A 24 24.12 24.60 16.47
CA HIS A 24 22.67 24.67 16.23
C HIS A 24 22.09 26.08 16.26
N GLY A 25 22.77 27.03 16.91
CA GLY A 25 22.28 28.41 17.11
C GLY A 25 21.82 29.11 15.82
N PRO A 26 22.56 29.04 14.70
CA PRO A 26 22.12 29.65 13.45
C PRO A 26 20.75 29.12 12.96
N GLN A 27 20.46 27.83 13.18
CA GLN A 27 19.19 27.22 12.79
C GLN A 27 18.05 27.67 13.71
N LEU A 28 18.31 27.74 15.03
CA LEU A 28 17.34 28.20 16.03
C LEU A 28 16.92 29.65 15.76
N VAL A 29 17.89 30.53 15.47
CA VAL A 29 17.61 31.92 15.11
C VAL A 29 16.83 32.02 13.81
N ALA A 30 17.21 31.27 12.78
CA ALA A 30 16.55 31.31 11.47
C ALA A 30 15.06 30.89 11.52
N MET A 31 14.69 30.01 12.45
CA MET A 31 13.29 29.61 12.66
C MET A 31 12.54 30.48 13.68
N GLY A 32 13.17 31.51 14.22
CA GLY A 32 12.57 32.38 15.25
C GLY A 32 12.36 31.68 16.59
N PHE A 33 13.22 30.72 16.94
CA PHE A 33 13.14 30.02 18.22
C PHE A 33 13.50 30.98 19.39
N PRO A 34 12.76 30.95 20.52
CA PRO A 34 13.02 31.85 21.64
C PRO A 34 14.37 31.58 22.34
N ASP A 35 15.20 32.63 22.46
CA ASP A 35 16.56 32.50 23.00
C ASP A 35 16.60 32.01 24.45
N ASP A 36 15.60 32.38 25.24
CA ASP A 36 15.45 32.00 26.65
C ASP A 36 15.18 30.49 26.83
N LEU A 37 14.70 29.81 25.78
CA LEU A 37 14.45 28.36 25.78
C LEU A 37 15.66 27.53 25.33
N ASN A 38 16.72 28.12 24.79
CA ASN A 38 17.88 27.41 24.24
C ASN A 38 18.51 26.42 25.24
N ARG A 39 18.70 26.87 26.49
CA ARG A 39 19.26 26.01 27.55
C ARG A 39 18.34 24.85 27.90
N LYS A 40 17.03 25.10 27.96
CA LYS A 40 16.05 24.05 28.23
C LYS A 40 16.02 23.02 27.09
N LEU A 41 16.06 23.48 25.84
CA LEU A 41 16.16 22.61 24.66
C LEU A 41 17.41 21.73 24.73
N PHE A 42 18.58 22.31 25.04
CA PHE A 42 19.82 21.56 25.19
C PHE A 42 19.71 20.46 26.26
N VAL A 43 19.19 20.79 27.45
CA VAL A 43 18.99 19.82 28.53
C VAL A 43 18.07 18.69 28.09
N LYS A 44 16.91 19.01 27.48
CA LYS A 44 15.96 18.00 27.04
C LYS A 44 16.54 17.11 25.94
N LEU A 45 17.29 17.67 24.99
CA LEU A 45 17.94 16.89 23.92
C LEU A 45 19.02 15.96 24.48
N LYS A 46 19.86 16.47 25.39
CA LYS A 46 20.92 15.67 26.04
C LYS A 46 20.32 14.52 26.86
N ALA A 47 19.24 14.78 27.59
CA ALA A 47 18.56 13.79 28.42
C ALA A 47 17.55 12.92 27.65
N LYS A 48 17.24 13.25 26.38
CA LYS A 48 16.13 12.67 25.61
C LYS A 48 14.80 12.71 26.39
N SER A 49 14.48 13.87 26.96
CA SER A 49 13.29 14.06 27.79
C SER A 49 12.06 14.36 26.93
N TYR A 50 11.15 13.38 26.83
CA TYR A 50 9.87 13.48 26.10
C TYR A 50 8.72 13.66 27.10
N ASP A 51 8.54 14.89 27.57
CA ASP A 51 7.66 15.25 28.69
C ASP A 51 6.38 16.01 28.25
N ALA A 52 6.06 15.98 26.96
CA ALA A 52 4.86 16.63 26.43
C ALA A 52 3.58 16.17 27.14
N GLY A 53 3.50 14.87 27.47
CA GLY A 53 2.35 14.25 28.16
C GLY A 53 2.09 14.77 29.57
N GLU A 54 3.05 15.44 30.22
CA GLU A 54 2.85 16.06 31.53
C GLU A 54 2.03 17.36 31.43
N ASN A 55 2.05 17.99 30.26
CA ASN A 55 1.46 19.31 30.03
C ASN A 55 0.33 19.30 28.99
N LEU A 56 0.29 18.26 28.16
CA LEU A 56 -0.61 18.14 27.01
C LEU A 56 -1.27 16.76 27.05
N GLN A 57 -2.55 16.72 26.69
CA GLN A 57 -3.32 15.50 26.55
C GLN A 57 -4.04 15.51 25.21
N MET A 58 -3.97 14.39 24.49
CA MET A 58 -4.84 14.16 23.34
C MET A 58 -6.19 13.66 23.84
N VAL A 59 -7.26 14.29 23.37
CA VAL A 59 -8.63 13.93 23.66
C VAL A 59 -9.28 13.57 22.32
N VAL A 60 -9.93 12.41 22.28
CA VAL A 60 -10.79 12.02 21.15
C VAL A 60 -12.21 12.37 21.58
N ASP A 61 -12.88 13.21 20.80
CA ASP A 61 -14.29 13.49 21.00
C ASP A 61 -15.12 12.48 20.20
N GLU A 62 -15.86 11.63 20.92
CA GLU A 62 -16.67 10.56 20.33
C GLU A 62 -17.87 11.10 19.52
N GLY A 63 -18.21 12.39 19.66
CA GLY A 63 -19.35 13.01 18.98
C GLY A 63 -19.03 13.68 17.64
N ASP A 64 -17.77 14.05 17.40
CA ASP A 64 -17.36 14.76 16.18
C ASP A 64 -16.15 14.15 15.46
N GLU A 65 -15.67 12.99 15.92
CA GLU A 65 -14.56 12.22 15.35
C GLU A 65 -13.24 13.01 15.26
N ARG A 66 -13.10 14.11 16.02
CA ARG A 66 -11.87 14.93 16.02
C ARG A 66 -10.98 14.60 17.20
N MET A 67 -9.68 14.61 16.91
CA MET A 67 -8.64 14.59 17.93
C MET A 67 -8.26 16.02 18.30
N TYR A 68 -8.43 16.35 19.57
CA TYR A 68 -8.07 17.63 20.15
C TYR A 68 -6.82 17.51 21.00
N LEU A 69 -5.90 18.47 20.85
CA LEU A 69 -4.81 18.64 21.79
C LEU A 69 -5.24 19.64 22.87
N ARG A 70 -5.36 19.16 24.10
CA ARG A 70 -5.72 19.99 25.26
C ARG A 70 -4.49 20.23 26.13
N THR A 71 -4.35 21.44 26.64
CA THR A 71 -3.33 21.76 27.65
C THR A 71 -3.87 21.42 29.04
N LEU A 72 -3.05 20.74 29.85
CA LEU A 72 -3.32 20.43 31.26
C LEU A 72 -2.93 21.60 32.18
N ILE A 73 -2.14 22.53 31.64
CA ILE A 73 -1.66 23.74 32.31
C ILE A 73 -2.01 24.99 31.49
N ASP A 74 -1.92 26.16 32.12
CA ASP A 74 -1.97 27.45 31.43
C ASP A 74 -0.77 27.55 30.46
N ALA A 75 -1.04 27.49 29.16
CA ALA A 75 -0.04 27.47 28.10
C ALA A 75 0.13 28.87 27.50
N LYS A 76 1.05 29.64 28.09
CA LYS A 76 1.48 30.93 27.51
C LYS A 76 2.45 30.69 26.35
N ALA A 77 2.48 31.64 25.41
CA ALA A 77 3.45 31.64 24.33
C ALA A 77 4.88 31.58 24.89
N ASN A 78 5.74 30.79 24.23
CA ASN A 78 7.16 30.62 24.58
C ASN A 78 7.43 30.13 26.01
N LYS A 79 6.46 29.49 26.67
CA LYS A 79 6.61 29.00 28.05
C LYS A 79 7.53 27.76 28.15
N ASP A 80 7.51 26.89 27.15
CA ASP A 80 8.24 25.62 27.18
C ASP A 80 8.64 25.14 25.79
N VAL A 81 9.50 24.12 25.76
CA VAL A 81 9.93 23.39 24.57
C VAL A 81 9.62 21.91 24.75
N PHE A 82 8.90 21.32 23.81
CA PHE A 82 8.54 19.90 23.82
C PHE A 82 9.28 19.17 22.70
N LEU A 83 9.96 18.08 23.05
CA LEU A 83 10.59 17.24 22.05
C LEU A 83 9.55 16.29 21.44
N VAL A 84 9.52 16.26 20.11
CA VAL A 84 8.71 15.31 19.35
C VAL A 84 9.67 14.43 18.56
N ASP A 85 9.61 13.12 18.77
CA ASP A 85 10.35 12.19 17.94
C ASP A 85 9.60 12.00 16.62
N HIS A 86 10.15 12.55 15.55
CA HIS A 86 9.61 12.34 14.22
C HIS A 86 10.15 11.02 13.68
N ALA A 87 9.25 10.06 13.47
CA ALA A 87 9.58 8.78 12.83
C ALA A 87 10.28 8.97 11.47
N TRP A 88 9.87 10.02 10.74
CA TRP A 88 10.38 10.38 9.43
C TRP A 88 10.14 11.86 9.12
N THR A 89 11.19 12.57 8.70
CA THR A 89 11.11 13.95 8.19
C THR A 89 11.18 13.94 6.68
N PHE A 90 10.23 14.60 6.00
CA PHE A 90 10.16 14.63 4.54
C PHE A 90 9.56 15.92 4.01
N LYS A 91 9.82 16.21 2.73
CA LYS A 91 9.02 17.16 1.95
C LYS A 91 7.87 16.41 1.32
N GLN A 92 6.63 16.91 1.43
CA GLN A 92 5.44 16.22 0.91
C GLN A 92 5.63 15.73 -0.55
N ARG A 93 6.21 16.58 -1.41
CA ARG A 93 6.42 16.28 -2.82
C ARG A 93 7.40 15.13 -3.08
N THR A 94 8.30 14.84 -2.14
CA THR A 94 9.31 13.78 -2.29
C THR A 94 9.04 12.60 -1.36
N ALA A 95 8.03 12.68 -0.50
CA ALA A 95 7.73 11.67 0.52
C ALA A 95 7.66 10.27 -0.10
N TYR A 96 6.79 10.09 -1.11
CA TYR A 96 6.59 8.80 -1.77
C TYR A 96 7.88 8.25 -2.38
N LYS A 97 8.63 9.09 -3.10
CA LYS A 97 9.90 8.71 -3.71
C LYS A 97 10.93 8.30 -2.65
N THR A 98 11.11 9.12 -1.61
CA THR A 98 12.05 8.87 -0.52
C THR A 98 11.72 7.59 0.25
N LEU A 99 10.43 7.29 0.42
CA LEU A 99 10.01 6.05 1.04
C LEU A 99 10.30 4.85 0.13
N LYS A 100 9.91 4.92 -1.15
CA LYS A 100 10.10 3.84 -2.14
C LYS A 100 11.58 3.49 -2.37
N GLU A 101 12.48 4.47 -2.28
CA GLU A 101 13.90 4.29 -2.56
C GLU A 101 14.73 3.95 -1.31
N ASN A 102 14.12 3.85 -0.12
CA ASN A 102 14.84 3.64 1.13
C ASN A 102 14.26 2.47 1.93
N ASP A 103 14.70 1.27 1.61
CA ASP A 103 14.25 0.02 2.23
C ASP A 103 14.39 0.03 3.76
N LYS A 104 15.44 0.64 4.30
CA LYS A 104 15.65 0.75 5.76
C LYS A 104 14.59 1.63 6.44
N LEU A 105 14.16 2.69 5.77
CA LEU A 105 13.09 3.54 6.25
C LEU A 105 11.74 2.81 6.19
N VAL A 106 11.48 2.08 5.10
CA VAL A 106 10.28 1.24 4.95
C VAL A 106 10.22 0.20 6.06
N GLU A 107 11.28 -0.59 6.25
CA GLU A 107 11.36 -1.61 7.30
C GLU A 107 11.15 -1.00 8.69
N ARG A 108 11.72 0.19 8.96
CA ARG A 108 11.50 0.90 10.22
C ARG A 108 10.04 1.29 10.41
N LEU A 109 9.40 1.89 9.40
CA LEU A 109 8.00 2.31 9.49
C LEU A 109 7.06 1.11 9.59
N GLU A 110 7.31 0.05 8.82
CA GLU A 110 6.58 -1.21 8.94
C GLU A 110 6.66 -1.78 10.35
N ASN A 111 7.87 -1.87 10.94
CA ASN A 111 8.04 -2.36 12.31
C ASN A 111 7.37 -1.45 13.35
N MET A 112 7.35 -0.13 13.15
CA MET A 112 6.64 0.81 14.03
C MET A 112 5.12 0.63 13.95
N LEU A 113 4.58 0.30 12.78
CA LEU A 113 3.15 0.14 12.53
C LEU A 113 2.65 -1.31 12.72
N LYS A 114 3.56 -2.29 12.76
CA LYS A 114 3.30 -3.75 12.76
C LYS A 114 2.32 -4.25 13.82
N PHE A 115 2.24 -3.54 14.95
CA PHE A 115 1.40 -3.90 16.09
C PHE A 115 0.35 -2.84 16.42
N GLN A 116 0.24 -1.78 15.62
CA GLN A 116 -0.85 -0.83 15.77
C GLN A 116 -2.09 -1.42 15.10
N LYS A 117 -3.19 -1.55 15.84
CA LYS A 117 -4.50 -1.73 15.22
C LYS A 117 -4.66 -0.59 14.22
N LYS A 118 -4.92 -0.93 12.95
CA LYS A 118 -5.46 0.05 12.00
C LYS A 118 -6.70 0.63 12.66
N LEU A 119 -6.58 1.87 13.13
CA LEU A 119 -7.73 2.68 13.46
C LEU A 119 -8.15 3.22 12.10
N ASP A 120 -9.32 2.80 11.64
CA ASP A 120 -9.96 3.52 10.56
C ASP A 120 -10.13 4.95 11.05
N LEU A 121 -9.61 5.91 10.27
CA LEU A 121 -9.90 7.30 10.52
C LEU A 121 -11.38 7.48 10.21
N GLU A 122 -12.20 7.53 11.25
CA GLU A 122 -13.62 7.86 11.10
C GLU A 122 -13.70 9.30 10.54
N GLY A 123 -14.41 9.43 9.42
CA GLY A 123 -14.54 10.66 8.64
C GLY A 123 -14.25 10.48 7.15
N GLU A 124 -15.10 11.07 6.29
CA GLU A 124 -14.86 11.10 4.85
C GLU A 124 -13.55 11.84 4.56
N ASN A 125 -12.60 11.17 3.89
CA ASN A 125 -11.38 11.80 3.41
C ASN A 125 -11.77 13.01 2.52
N PRO A 126 -11.43 14.26 2.89
CA PRO A 126 -11.85 15.46 2.15
C PRO A 126 -11.21 15.56 0.75
N TYR A 127 -10.24 14.69 0.45
CA TYR A 127 -9.61 14.53 -0.85
C TYR A 127 -10.06 13.26 -1.58
N SER A 128 -10.95 12.46 -0.98
CA SER A 128 -11.57 11.34 -1.69
C SER A 128 -12.40 11.91 -2.85
N LYS A 129 -12.11 11.44 -4.06
CA LYS A 129 -13.01 11.69 -5.18
C LYS A 129 -14.33 11.01 -4.80
N LYS A 130 -15.44 11.75 -4.80
CA LYS A 130 -16.75 11.16 -4.60
C LYS A 130 -16.93 10.05 -5.64
N LYS A 131 -16.97 8.82 -5.17
CA LYS A 131 -17.30 7.66 -5.99
C LYS A 131 -18.74 7.85 -6.49
N PRO A 132 -19.01 7.72 -7.80
CA PRO A 132 -20.39 7.76 -8.29
C PRO A 132 -21.19 6.63 -7.65
N THR A 133 -22.50 6.73 -7.61
CA THR A 133 -23.34 5.59 -7.28
C THR A 133 -23.23 4.52 -8.36
N LEU A 134 -23.57 3.25 -8.04
CA LEU A 134 -23.56 2.17 -9.04
C LEU A 134 -24.39 2.52 -10.28
N ALA A 135 -25.58 3.10 -10.08
CA ALA A 135 -26.46 3.49 -11.18
C ALA A 135 -25.83 4.57 -12.08
N GLU A 136 -25.17 5.57 -11.49
CA GLU A 136 -24.47 6.62 -12.24
C GLU A 136 -23.27 6.05 -13.00
N TYR A 137 -22.49 5.16 -12.38
CA TYR A 137 -21.36 4.51 -13.02
C TYR A 137 -21.78 3.67 -14.22
N LEU A 138 -22.79 2.80 -14.05
CA LEU A 138 -23.29 1.96 -15.13
C LEU A 138 -23.88 2.78 -16.27
N LYS A 139 -24.61 3.85 -15.95
CA LYS A 139 -25.12 4.79 -16.95
C LYS A 139 -23.99 5.45 -17.73
N GLN A 140 -22.91 5.85 -17.06
CA GLN A 140 -21.73 6.40 -17.72
C GLN A 140 -21.08 5.40 -18.68
N CYS A 141 -20.99 4.11 -18.31
CA CYS A 141 -20.48 3.06 -19.19
C CYS A 141 -21.38 2.81 -20.41
N GLU A 142 -22.71 2.85 -20.21
CA GLU A 142 -23.70 2.64 -21.26
C GLU A 142 -23.71 3.81 -22.26
N GLU A 143 -23.66 5.05 -21.78
CA GLU A 143 -23.69 6.26 -22.60
C GLU A 143 -22.33 6.60 -23.24
N SER A 144 -21.25 5.89 -22.88
CA SER A 144 -19.91 6.13 -23.41
C SER A 144 -19.84 5.87 -24.91
N THR A 145 -19.39 6.87 -25.68
CA THR A 145 -19.09 6.73 -27.11
C THR A 145 -17.78 5.97 -27.35
N GLU A 146 -16.87 5.98 -26.37
CA GLU A 146 -15.60 5.26 -26.43
C GLU A 146 -15.75 3.83 -25.88
N PRO A 147 -14.94 2.87 -26.34
CA PRO A 147 -14.92 1.50 -25.83
C PRO A 147 -14.66 1.46 -24.31
N VAL A 148 -15.52 0.75 -23.57
CA VAL A 148 -15.38 0.60 -22.12
C VAL A 148 -14.68 -0.73 -21.82
N LYS A 149 -13.36 -0.66 -21.66
CA LYS A 149 -12.53 -1.85 -21.41
C LYS A 149 -12.44 -2.27 -19.94
N ILE A 150 -12.71 -1.34 -19.02
CA ILE A 150 -12.49 -1.51 -17.59
C ILE A 150 -13.78 -1.18 -16.84
N TYR A 151 -14.25 -2.12 -16.03
CA TYR A 151 -15.33 -1.95 -15.06
C TYR A 151 -14.74 -2.05 -13.66
N ASP A 152 -14.61 -0.91 -13.00
CA ASP A 152 -14.24 -0.80 -11.59
C ASP A 152 -15.53 -0.76 -10.75
N LEU A 153 -15.95 -1.94 -10.30
CA LEU A 153 -17.19 -2.18 -9.58
C LEU A 153 -16.94 -2.60 -8.13
N ASP A 154 -15.83 -2.18 -7.55
CA ASP A 154 -15.47 -2.51 -6.17
C ASP A 154 -16.49 -1.90 -5.20
N GLU A 155 -16.78 -2.56 -4.07
CA GLU A 155 -17.50 -1.99 -2.92
C GLU A 155 -18.87 -1.33 -3.23
N TYR A 156 -19.57 -1.76 -4.28
CA TYR A 156 -20.92 -1.27 -4.61
C TYR A 156 -22.05 -2.09 -3.96
N GLU A 157 -21.70 -3.03 -3.08
CA GLU A 157 -22.61 -3.96 -2.44
C GLU A 157 -23.40 -4.84 -3.44
N ILE A 158 -22.81 -5.14 -4.60
CA ILE A 158 -23.43 -5.92 -5.67
C ILE A 158 -23.68 -7.36 -5.19
N ASP A 159 -24.93 -7.79 -5.24
CA ASP A 159 -25.36 -9.15 -4.87
C ASP A 159 -25.75 -10.02 -6.07
N ASP A 160 -26.09 -9.40 -7.20
CA ASP A 160 -26.58 -10.04 -8.42
C ASP A 160 -25.94 -9.42 -9.66
N LEU A 161 -25.05 -10.20 -10.29
CA LEU A 161 -24.32 -9.79 -11.50
C LEU A 161 -25.22 -9.62 -12.73
N LYS A 162 -26.43 -10.21 -12.74
CA LYS A 162 -27.35 -10.11 -13.90
C LYS A 162 -27.95 -8.73 -14.05
N LYS A 163 -27.87 -7.89 -13.00
CA LYS A 163 -28.27 -6.48 -13.04
C LYS A 163 -27.27 -5.61 -13.81
N ILE A 164 -26.11 -6.15 -14.17
CA ILE A 164 -25.02 -5.40 -14.78
C ILE A 164 -24.95 -5.75 -16.27
N SER A 165 -25.13 -4.73 -17.11
CA SER A 165 -24.96 -4.84 -18.56
C SER A 165 -23.51 -4.52 -18.93
N PHE A 166 -22.70 -5.57 -19.07
CA PHE A 166 -21.33 -5.45 -19.57
C PHE A 166 -21.32 -5.27 -21.09
N ARG A 167 -20.36 -4.48 -21.58
CA ARG A 167 -20.08 -4.34 -23.01
C ARG A 167 -19.13 -5.45 -23.50
N ASP A 168 -19.26 -5.85 -24.76
CA ASP A 168 -18.51 -6.99 -25.32
C ASP A 168 -16.99 -6.76 -25.36
N GLU A 169 -16.54 -5.51 -25.46
CA GLU A 169 -15.13 -5.12 -25.48
C GLU A 169 -14.44 -5.11 -24.10
N VAL A 170 -15.16 -5.45 -23.02
CA VAL A 170 -14.59 -5.42 -21.67
C VAL A 170 -13.41 -6.40 -21.55
N GLU A 171 -12.30 -5.91 -21.01
CA GLU A 171 -11.08 -6.67 -20.75
C GLU A 171 -10.85 -6.86 -19.25
N GLU A 172 -11.30 -5.91 -18.42
CA GLU A 172 -11.05 -5.89 -16.97
C GLU A 172 -12.35 -5.66 -16.18
N VAL A 173 -12.62 -6.54 -15.22
CA VAL A 173 -13.75 -6.39 -14.29
C VAL A 173 -13.28 -6.58 -12.85
N SER A 174 -13.27 -5.50 -12.07
CA SER A 174 -13.05 -5.55 -10.63
C SER A 174 -14.37 -5.51 -9.90
N LEU A 175 -14.60 -6.50 -9.03
CA LEU A 175 -15.80 -6.65 -8.19
C LEU A 175 -15.36 -6.89 -6.73
N TRP A 176 -14.23 -6.32 -6.32
CA TRP A 176 -13.66 -6.50 -5.00
C TRP A 176 -14.64 -6.08 -3.91
N SER A 177 -14.74 -6.86 -2.82
CA SER A 177 -15.55 -6.54 -1.63
C SER A 177 -17.02 -6.20 -1.97
N ASN A 178 -17.67 -7.11 -2.70
CA ASN A 178 -19.11 -7.07 -2.96
C ASN A 178 -19.83 -8.22 -2.22
N LYS A 179 -21.13 -8.38 -2.48
CA LYS A 179 -22.01 -9.37 -1.82
C LYS A 179 -22.32 -10.54 -2.76
N ILE A 180 -21.41 -10.90 -3.66
CA ILE A 180 -21.64 -12.00 -4.62
C ILE A 180 -21.54 -13.34 -3.88
N HIS A 181 -22.63 -14.08 -3.83
CA HIS A 181 -22.70 -15.36 -3.11
C HIS A 181 -22.58 -16.59 -4.03
N ASN A 182 -23.12 -16.52 -5.24
CA ASN A 182 -23.37 -17.68 -6.07
C ASN A 182 -22.35 -17.80 -7.20
N PRO A 183 -21.54 -18.87 -7.26
CA PRO A 183 -20.58 -19.06 -8.35
C PRO A 183 -21.26 -19.22 -9.71
N ASN A 184 -22.52 -19.64 -9.77
CA ASN A 184 -23.25 -19.72 -11.03
C ASN A 184 -23.51 -18.33 -11.66
N ASP A 185 -23.56 -17.25 -10.88
CA ASP A 185 -23.69 -15.90 -11.45
C ASP A 185 -22.38 -15.47 -12.11
N VAL A 186 -21.23 -15.88 -11.57
CA VAL A 186 -19.91 -15.71 -12.19
C VAL A 186 -19.84 -16.46 -13.52
N THR A 187 -20.28 -17.73 -13.56
CA THR A 187 -20.23 -18.53 -14.78
C THR A 187 -21.26 -18.11 -15.84
N GLN A 188 -22.43 -17.63 -15.44
CA GLN A 188 -23.48 -17.22 -16.38
C GLN A 188 -23.29 -15.82 -16.96
N VAL A 189 -22.54 -14.96 -16.28
CA VAL A 189 -22.32 -13.57 -16.68
C VAL A 189 -20.87 -13.36 -17.09
N LEU A 190 -19.92 -13.46 -16.16
CA LEU A 190 -18.52 -13.10 -16.39
C LEU A 190 -17.80 -14.04 -17.36
N MET A 191 -18.04 -15.36 -17.28
CA MET A 191 -17.43 -16.31 -18.21
C MET A 191 -17.94 -16.19 -19.66
N LYS A 192 -19.07 -15.50 -19.88
CA LYS A 192 -19.59 -15.27 -21.23
C LYS A 192 -19.00 -14.04 -21.91
N LEU A 193 -18.24 -13.23 -21.18
CA LEU A 193 -17.61 -12.02 -21.72
C LEU A 193 -16.47 -12.42 -22.67
N PRO A 194 -16.56 -12.09 -23.96
CA PRO A 194 -15.71 -12.69 -24.98
C PRO A 194 -14.27 -12.19 -24.97
N ASN A 195 -14.00 -11.05 -24.30
CA ASN A 195 -12.69 -10.41 -24.26
C ASN A 195 -12.14 -10.26 -22.84
N LEU A 196 -12.80 -10.81 -21.82
CA LEU A 196 -12.38 -10.66 -20.43
C LEU A 196 -11.00 -11.30 -20.20
N LYS A 197 -10.06 -10.48 -19.75
CA LYS A 197 -8.66 -10.82 -19.47
C LYS A 197 -8.30 -10.78 -18.00
N ALA A 198 -8.92 -9.89 -17.21
CA ALA A 198 -8.71 -9.82 -15.77
C ALA A 198 -10.02 -9.72 -14.99
N CYS A 199 -10.09 -10.44 -13.87
CA CYS A 199 -11.23 -10.40 -12.97
C CYS A 199 -10.80 -10.48 -11.50
N TRP A 200 -11.38 -9.60 -10.66
CA TRP A 200 -11.20 -9.61 -9.21
C TRP A 200 -12.54 -9.83 -8.51
N LEU A 201 -12.62 -10.91 -7.75
CA LEU A 201 -13.74 -11.31 -6.89
C LEU A 201 -13.29 -11.49 -5.43
N ASN A 202 -12.13 -10.93 -5.08
CA ASN A 202 -11.61 -10.90 -3.73
C ASN A 202 -12.66 -10.33 -2.76
N ASP A 203 -12.67 -10.85 -1.53
CA ASP A 203 -13.53 -10.41 -0.43
C ASP A 203 -15.04 -10.49 -0.74
N ASN A 204 -15.44 -11.38 -1.66
CA ASN A 204 -16.83 -11.74 -1.87
C ASN A 204 -17.17 -13.07 -1.17
N PRO A 205 -18.41 -13.26 -0.68
CA PRO A 205 -18.86 -14.53 -0.09
C PRO A 205 -18.65 -15.76 -0.99
N VAL A 206 -18.69 -15.61 -2.31
CA VAL A 206 -18.44 -16.69 -3.27
C VAL A 206 -17.04 -17.29 -3.13
N GLN A 207 -16.05 -16.50 -2.71
CA GLN A 207 -14.67 -16.95 -2.52
C GLN A 207 -14.53 -17.95 -1.37
N THR A 208 -15.27 -17.75 -0.28
CA THR A 208 -15.23 -18.64 0.89
C THR A 208 -16.17 -19.84 0.73
N ASN A 209 -17.28 -19.66 0.00
CA ASN A 209 -18.28 -20.71 -0.21
C ASN A 209 -17.82 -21.79 -1.21
N CYS A 210 -16.86 -21.48 -2.08
CA CYS A 210 -16.40 -22.41 -3.12
C CYS A 210 -15.02 -22.98 -2.77
N SER A 211 -15.00 -24.26 -2.39
CA SER A 211 -13.74 -25.01 -2.34
C SER A 211 -13.14 -25.01 -3.75
N ASN A 212 -11.89 -24.55 -3.90
CA ASN A 212 -11.19 -24.36 -5.18
C ASN A 212 -11.65 -23.16 -6.01
N PHE A 213 -12.21 -22.10 -5.40
CA PHE A 213 -12.57 -20.88 -6.13
C PHE A 213 -11.45 -20.33 -7.01
N ASN A 214 -10.19 -20.46 -6.59
CA ASN A 214 -9.05 -20.00 -7.38
C ASN A 214 -8.88 -20.72 -8.73
N VAL A 215 -9.39 -21.95 -8.86
CA VAL A 215 -9.35 -22.73 -10.11
C VAL A 215 -10.46 -22.30 -11.08
N ILE A 216 -11.48 -21.55 -10.61
CA ILE A 216 -12.55 -21.08 -11.48
C ILE A 216 -12.02 -20.21 -12.63
N GLY A 217 -10.95 -19.45 -12.38
CA GLY A 217 -10.29 -18.61 -13.37
C GLY A 217 -9.79 -19.41 -14.58
N ASP A 218 -9.33 -20.65 -14.37
CA ASP A 218 -8.81 -21.50 -15.44
C ASP A 218 -9.94 -22.00 -16.37
N HIS A 219 -11.19 -21.95 -15.95
CA HIS A 219 -12.34 -22.29 -16.79
C HIS A 219 -12.77 -21.16 -17.73
N PHE A 220 -12.34 -19.91 -17.49
CA PHE A 220 -12.62 -18.80 -18.41
C PHE A 220 -11.78 -18.95 -19.67
N ASP A 221 -12.36 -18.71 -20.85
CA ASP A 221 -11.69 -18.99 -22.13
C ASP A 221 -10.40 -18.18 -22.34
N LYS A 222 -10.41 -16.89 -21.97
CA LYS A 222 -9.30 -15.95 -22.27
C LYS A 222 -8.74 -15.22 -21.04
N LEU A 223 -9.21 -15.56 -19.84
CA LEU A 223 -8.82 -14.87 -18.62
C LEU A 223 -7.36 -15.17 -18.29
N GLU A 224 -6.55 -14.14 -18.13
CA GLU A 224 -5.12 -14.22 -17.84
C GLU A 224 -4.80 -13.87 -16.38
N ILE A 225 -5.64 -13.04 -15.75
CA ILE A 225 -5.50 -12.65 -14.34
C ILE A 225 -6.79 -12.93 -13.59
N PHE A 226 -6.69 -13.65 -12.48
CA PHE A 226 -7.80 -13.90 -11.56
C PHE A 226 -7.38 -13.64 -10.12
N ASN A 227 -8.07 -12.75 -9.42
CA ASN A 227 -7.78 -12.37 -8.03
C ASN A 227 -6.29 -12.04 -7.80
N SER A 228 -5.72 -11.25 -8.72
CA SER A 228 -4.30 -10.85 -8.71
C SER A 228 -3.30 -12.01 -8.87
N ASN A 229 -3.71 -13.16 -9.38
CA ASN A 229 -2.85 -14.27 -9.77
C ASN A 229 -2.93 -14.52 -11.28
N LEU A 230 -1.86 -15.04 -11.86
CA LEU A 230 -1.87 -15.54 -13.24
C LEU A 230 -2.67 -16.84 -13.30
N THR A 231 -3.52 -16.96 -14.32
CA THR A 231 -4.19 -18.22 -14.68
C THR A 231 -3.26 -19.08 -15.54
N CYS A 232 -3.65 -20.32 -15.84
CA CYS A 232 -2.89 -21.15 -16.79
C CYS A 232 -2.78 -20.55 -18.20
N LYS A 233 -3.69 -19.62 -18.55
CA LYS A 233 -3.79 -18.98 -19.87
C LYS A 233 -3.08 -17.64 -19.96
N ALA A 234 -2.37 -17.23 -18.92
CA ALA A 234 -1.72 -15.93 -18.90
C ALA A 234 -0.69 -15.77 -20.03
N GLY A 235 -0.68 -14.60 -20.66
CA GLY A 235 0.19 -14.29 -21.79
C GLY A 235 0.71 -12.85 -21.71
N GLU A 236 0.97 -12.26 -22.87
CA GLU A 236 1.55 -10.92 -22.98
C GLU A 236 0.69 -9.84 -22.34
N TRP A 237 -0.64 -9.98 -22.40
CA TRP A 237 -1.56 -9.00 -21.83
C TRP A 237 -1.38 -8.90 -20.30
N ALA A 238 -1.30 -10.03 -19.59
CA ALA A 238 -1.05 -10.02 -18.15
C ALA A 238 0.31 -9.41 -17.79
N MET A 239 1.34 -9.64 -18.61
CA MET A 239 2.66 -9.07 -18.38
C MET A 239 2.63 -7.54 -18.55
N LEU A 240 1.95 -7.04 -19.58
CA LEU A 240 1.72 -5.61 -19.77
C LEU A 240 0.92 -5.01 -18.62
N PHE A 241 -0.08 -5.73 -18.11
CA PHE A 241 -0.85 -5.29 -16.94
C PHE A 241 0.05 -5.09 -15.72
N TYR A 242 0.89 -6.07 -15.36
CA TYR A 242 1.81 -5.94 -14.22
C TYR A 242 2.96 -4.95 -14.47
N ALA A 243 3.27 -4.65 -15.73
CA ALA A 243 4.26 -3.65 -16.11
C ALA A 243 3.69 -2.24 -16.34
N ARG A 244 2.37 -2.03 -16.21
CA ARG A 244 1.67 -0.80 -16.64
C ARG A 244 2.23 0.49 -16.04
N ASP A 245 2.76 0.43 -14.82
CA ASP A 245 3.35 1.57 -14.12
C ASP A 245 4.63 2.10 -14.80
N GLN A 246 5.24 1.32 -15.71
CA GLN A 246 6.36 1.75 -16.56
C GLN A 246 5.89 2.54 -17.79
N GLY A 247 4.59 2.59 -18.09
CA GLY A 247 4.05 3.25 -19.28
C GLY A 247 4.42 2.57 -20.61
N VAL A 248 4.77 1.28 -20.56
CA VAL A 248 5.14 0.47 -21.73
C VAL A 248 3.91 0.00 -22.49
N THR A 249 4.05 -0.18 -23.80
CA THR A 249 2.93 -0.62 -24.66
C THR A 249 3.17 -1.99 -25.30
N SER A 250 4.39 -2.52 -25.16
CA SER A 250 4.80 -3.81 -25.70
C SER A 250 5.69 -4.55 -24.69
N VAL A 251 5.70 -5.88 -24.74
CA VAL A 251 6.45 -6.70 -23.78
C VAL A 251 7.97 -6.56 -23.98
N GLU A 252 8.40 -6.20 -25.19
CA GLU A 252 9.77 -5.89 -25.57
C GLU A 252 10.33 -4.69 -24.79
N GLU A 253 9.47 -3.78 -24.33
CA GLU A 253 9.85 -2.55 -23.63
C GLU A 253 9.99 -2.72 -22.12
N ILE A 254 9.50 -3.84 -21.56
CA ILE A 254 9.51 -4.08 -20.11
C ILE A 254 10.96 -4.18 -19.62
N GLU A 255 11.35 -3.31 -18.68
CA GLU A 255 12.69 -3.34 -18.08
C GLU A 255 12.71 -4.07 -16.73
N SER A 256 11.62 -3.97 -15.97
CA SER A 256 11.46 -4.64 -14.68
C SER A 256 10.09 -5.27 -14.60
N LEU A 257 10.00 -6.52 -14.13
CA LEU A 257 8.72 -7.21 -13.99
C LEU A 257 8.66 -7.92 -12.64
N ASP A 258 7.63 -7.62 -11.86
CA ASP A 258 7.38 -8.26 -10.58
C ASP A 258 6.18 -9.21 -10.67
N LEU A 259 6.48 -10.50 -10.63
CA LEU A 259 5.52 -11.60 -10.62
C LEU A 259 5.61 -12.39 -9.31
N SER A 260 6.04 -11.74 -8.22
CA SER A 260 6.12 -12.36 -6.92
C SER A 260 4.74 -12.78 -6.41
N GLY A 261 4.62 -14.06 -6.05
CA GLY A 261 3.37 -14.68 -5.62
C GLY A 261 2.26 -14.64 -6.66
N LYS A 262 2.58 -14.48 -7.96
CA LYS A 262 1.58 -14.38 -9.04
C LYS A 262 1.26 -15.69 -9.73
N ASN A 263 1.65 -16.84 -9.17
CA ASN A 263 1.43 -18.16 -9.75
C ASN A 263 2.03 -18.37 -11.15
N LEU A 264 3.19 -17.78 -11.44
CA LEU A 264 3.84 -17.91 -12.76
C LEU A 264 4.09 -19.36 -13.19
N LEU A 265 4.34 -20.26 -12.22
CA LEU A 265 4.61 -21.67 -12.48
C LEU A 265 3.39 -22.47 -12.95
N MET A 266 2.20 -21.87 -12.91
CA MET A 266 0.95 -22.48 -13.34
C MET A 266 0.59 -22.12 -14.80
N VAL A 267 1.36 -21.24 -15.44
CA VAL A 267 1.11 -20.77 -16.81
C VAL A 267 1.57 -21.81 -17.84
N ASP A 268 0.70 -22.14 -18.80
CA ASP A 268 0.94 -23.21 -19.78
C ASP A 268 2.01 -22.82 -20.82
N ASP A 269 2.00 -21.57 -21.30
CA ASP A 269 2.96 -21.08 -22.30
C ASP A 269 3.74 -19.86 -21.80
N LEU A 270 5.02 -20.06 -21.51
CA LEU A 270 5.96 -19.02 -21.10
C LEU A 270 6.76 -18.43 -22.28
N SER A 271 6.37 -18.70 -23.53
CA SER A 271 7.10 -18.24 -24.72
C SER A 271 7.18 -16.72 -24.83
N PHE A 272 6.24 -15.99 -24.23
CA PHE A 272 6.22 -14.53 -24.20
C PHE A 272 7.48 -13.92 -23.55
N PHE A 273 8.15 -14.62 -22.62
CA PHE A 273 9.42 -14.15 -22.05
C PHE A 273 10.53 -14.00 -23.09
N LYS A 274 10.49 -14.78 -24.18
CA LYS A 274 11.48 -14.68 -25.25
C LYS A 274 11.41 -13.34 -26.00
N LYS A 275 10.27 -12.66 -25.95
CA LYS A 275 10.06 -11.35 -26.58
C LYS A 275 10.53 -10.20 -25.70
N MET A 276 10.71 -10.40 -24.40
CA MET A 276 11.10 -9.36 -23.44
C MET A 276 12.58 -9.00 -23.53
N THR A 277 13.00 -8.41 -24.65
CA THR A 277 14.40 -8.16 -24.99
C THR A 277 15.09 -7.12 -24.10
N LYS A 278 14.34 -6.23 -23.45
CA LYS A 278 14.87 -5.21 -22.53
C LYS A 278 14.76 -5.58 -21.04
N LEU A 279 14.28 -6.78 -20.71
CA LEU A 279 14.07 -7.18 -19.32
C LEU A 279 15.42 -7.27 -18.59
N LYS A 280 15.57 -6.44 -17.56
CA LYS A 280 16.76 -6.38 -16.69
C LYS A 280 16.50 -7.05 -15.35
N THR A 281 15.29 -6.91 -14.82
CA THR A 281 14.89 -7.42 -13.49
C THR A 281 13.61 -8.24 -13.60
N LEU A 282 13.62 -9.45 -13.08
CA LEU A 282 12.45 -10.32 -12.99
C LEU A 282 12.35 -10.86 -11.56
N ASN A 283 11.33 -10.42 -10.83
CA ASN A 283 11.04 -10.94 -9.50
C ASN A 283 9.99 -12.05 -9.61
N ILE A 284 10.35 -13.27 -9.23
CA ILE A 284 9.46 -14.44 -9.20
C ILE A 284 9.37 -15.05 -7.79
N SER A 285 9.77 -14.32 -6.75
CA SER A 285 9.66 -14.76 -5.34
C SER A 285 8.23 -15.16 -4.95
N ASP A 286 8.06 -15.86 -3.83
CA ASP A 286 6.75 -16.20 -3.24
C ASP A 286 5.78 -17.01 -4.11
N ASN A 287 6.23 -17.52 -5.26
CA ASN A 287 5.48 -18.52 -6.03
C ASN A 287 5.59 -19.88 -5.31
N VAL A 288 4.45 -20.41 -4.85
CA VAL A 288 4.30 -21.58 -3.94
C VAL A 288 5.07 -22.83 -4.40
N ASP A 289 5.26 -22.96 -5.71
CA ASP A 289 5.85 -24.15 -6.33
C ASP A 289 7.34 -24.01 -6.69
N MET A 290 8.00 -22.87 -6.42
CA MET A 290 9.43 -22.69 -6.75
C MET A 290 10.35 -23.64 -5.98
N TYR A 291 9.88 -24.20 -4.87
CA TYR A 291 10.65 -25.10 -4.03
C TYR A 291 10.25 -26.57 -4.17
N LYS A 292 9.30 -26.90 -5.06
CA LYS A 292 8.89 -28.29 -5.30
C LYS A 292 9.85 -28.98 -6.28
N PRO A 293 10.30 -30.21 -5.98
CA PRO A 293 11.06 -31.02 -6.93
C PRO A 293 10.27 -31.27 -8.22
N LYS A 294 10.97 -31.36 -9.35
CA LYS A 294 10.38 -31.58 -10.69
C LYS A 294 9.44 -32.78 -10.73
N GLU A 295 9.77 -33.85 -10.02
CA GLU A 295 8.97 -35.07 -9.95
C GLU A 295 7.61 -34.84 -9.29
N MET A 296 7.55 -33.94 -8.31
CA MET A 296 6.33 -33.60 -7.59
C MET A 296 5.42 -32.73 -8.47
N LEU A 297 6.00 -31.77 -9.20
CA LEU A 297 5.27 -30.94 -10.17
C LEU A 297 4.70 -31.79 -11.31
N MET A 298 5.46 -32.75 -11.84
CA MET A 298 4.99 -33.66 -12.89
C MET A 298 3.85 -34.56 -12.42
N LYS A 299 3.90 -35.02 -11.16
CA LYS A 299 2.84 -35.86 -10.58
C LYS A 299 1.55 -35.07 -10.38
N GLU A 300 1.62 -33.86 -9.82
CA GLU A 300 0.46 -32.97 -9.64
C GLU A 300 -0.16 -32.58 -10.99
N ALA A 301 0.65 -32.31 -12.02
CA ALA A 301 0.17 -32.03 -13.37
C ALA A 301 -0.57 -33.24 -13.98
N GLN A 302 -0.09 -34.47 -13.75
CA GLN A 302 -0.78 -35.70 -14.19
C GLN A 302 -2.09 -35.93 -13.43
N GLU A 303 -2.13 -35.63 -12.13
CA GLU A 303 -3.34 -35.74 -11.31
C GLU A 303 -4.41 -34.72 -11.72
N ARG A 304 -4.03 -33.52 -12.15
CA ARG A 304 -4.95 -32.49 -12.65
C ARG A 304 -5.48 -32.74 -14.07
N ALA A 305 -4.77 -33.55 -14.85
CA ALA A 305 -5.16 -33.89 -16.22
C ALA A 305 -6.16 -35.06 -16.32
N GLN A 306 -6.52 -35.68 -15.19
CA GLN A 306 -7.49 -36.78 -15.06
C GLN A 306 -8.82 -36.29 -14.51
#